data_AF-A0A6V8MTJ5-F1
#
_entry.id   AF-A0A6V8MTJ5-F1
#
_cell.length_a   1.000
_cell.length_b   1.000
_cell.length_c   1.000
_cell.angle_alpha   90.00
_cell.angle_beta   90.00
_cell.angle_gamma   90.00
#
_symmetry.space_group_name_H-M   'P 1'
#
loop_
_entity.id
_entity.type
_entity.pdbx_description
1 polymer ?
#
loop_
_entity_poly.entity_id
_entity_poly.type
_entity_poly.pdbx_seq_one_letter_code
_entity_poly.pdbx_strand_id
1 'polypeptide(L)'
;MKQKLLVLMAVSLFAAATPVLADEAANHGSMHKAGDAQCEKECAMLIKDCNNQVDSIQDRIKKLQVAINEKGASTYTVEELKILKKKLQEANETLRVLNRH
;
A
#
# COMPACT_ATOMS: atom_id res chain seq x y z
N MET A 1 -49.67 -18.78 -29.78
CA MET A 1 -48.82 -18.92 -28.58
C MET A 1 -47.35 -19.15 -28.97
N LYS A 2 -46.69 -18.20 -29.64
CA LYS A 2 -45.30 -18.36 -30.13
C LYS A 2 -44.39 -17.16 -29.81
N GLN A 3 -44.77 -16.34 -28.83
CA GLN A 3 -44.05 -15.12 -28.48
C GLN A 3 -43.52 -15.08 -27.04
N LYS A 4 -43.58 -16.20 -26.30
CA LYS A 4 -43.12 -16.24 -24.89
C LYS A 4 -41.77 -16.95 -24.69
N LEU A 5 -41.06 -17.31 -25.75
CA LEU A 5 -39.82 -18.09 -25.67
C LEU A 5 -38.54 -17.29 -25.94
N LEU A 6 -38.58 -15.95 -25.87
CA LEU A 6 -37.43 -15.09 -26.17
C LEU A 6 -36.91 -14.25 -24.99
N VAL A 7 -37.44 -14.45 -23.78
CA VAL A 7 -37.07 -13.63 -22.59
C VAL A 7 -36.14 -14.36 -21.61
N LEU A 8 -35.61 -15.54 -21.97
CA LEU A 8 -34.78 -16.38 -21.08
C LEU A 8 -33.26 -16.33 -21.35
N MET A 9 -32.76 -15.28 -22.03
CA MET A 9 -31.36 -15.18 -22.47
C MET A 9 -30.71 -13.84 -22.10
N ALA A 10 -30.86 -13.35 -20.86
CA ALA A 10 -30.24 -12.06 -20.49
C ALA A 10 -29.85 -11.88 -19.00
N VAL A 11 -29.63 -12.95 -18.22
CA VAL A 11 -29.17 -12.80 -16.81
C VAL A 11 -28.10 -13.84 -16.44
N SER A 12 -26.97 -13.84 -17.16
CA SER A 12 -25.82 -14.68 -16.77
C SER A 12 -24.45 -14.07 -17.04
N LEU A 13 -24.33 -12.76 -17.27
CA LEU A 13 -23.05 -12.10 -17.58
C LEU A 13 -22.68 -10.93 -16.66
N PHE A 14 -23.04 -10.98 -15.38
CA PHE A 14 -22.56 -10.03 -14.37
C PHE A 14 -21.93 -10.72 -13.15
N ALA A 15 -20.96 -11.60 -13.38
CA ALA A 15 -20.18 -12.23 -12.31
C ALA A 15 -18.66 -12.03 -12.44
N ALA A 16 -18.20 -10.95 -13.09
CA ALA A 16 -16.77 -10.63 -13.21
C ALA A 16 -16.45 -9.19 -12.75
N ALA A 17 -17.10 -8.74 -11.68
CA ALA A 17 -16.72 -7.52 -10.97
C ALA A 17 -16.70 -7.79 -9.46
N THR A 18 -15.91 -8.78 -9.04
CA THR A 18 -15.46 -8.83 -7.64
C THR A 18 -14.19 -7.97 -7.54
N PRO A 19 -14.05 -7.14 -6.49
CA PRO A 19 -12.81 -6.39 -6.28
C PRO A 19 -11.67 -7.39 -5.98
N VAL A 20 -10.69 -7.45 -6.88
CA VAL A 20 -9.38 -8.13 -6.72
C VAL A 20 -8.51 -7.32 -5.75
N LEU A 21 -9.04 -7.01 -4.55
CA LEU A 21 -8.35 -6.24 -3.51
C LEU A 21 -8.69 -6.70 -2.08
N ALA A 22 -9.31 -7.87 -1.90
CA ALA A 22 -9.73 -8.35 -0.59
C ALA A 22 -9.04 -9.65 -0.11
N ASP A 23 -7.96 -10.10 -0.76
CA ASP A 23 -7.25 -11.32 -0.33
C ASP A 23 -6.06 -11.05 0.61
N GLU A 24 -5.63 -9.79 0.77
CA GLU A 24 -4.47 -9.45 1.63
C GLU A 24 -4.86 -8.92 3.02
N ALA A 25 -6.16 -8.78 3.30
CA ALA A 25 -6.68 -8.32 4.59
C ALA A 25 -7.37 -9.42 5.42
N ALA A 26 -7.63 -10.59 4.84
CA ALA A 26 -8.41 -11.65 5.49
C ALA A 26 -7.60 -12.47 6.51
N ASN A 27 -6.27 -12.34 6.57
CA ASN A 27 -5.44 -13.18 7.44
C ASN A 27 -5.04 -12.55 8.78
N HIS A 28 -5.60 -11.39 9.16
CA HIS A 28 -5.27 -10.75 10.45
C HIS A 28 -6.48 -10.21 11.23
N GLY A 29 -7.71 -10.66 10.93
CA GLY A 29 -8.92 -9.89 11.30
C GLY A 29 -10.00 -10.54 12.17
N SER A 30 -9.95 -11.81 12.57
CA SER A 30 -11.19 -12.43 13.11
C SER A 30 -11.05 -13.49 14.22
N MET A 31 -10.09 -13.35 15.15
CA MET A 31 -10.04 -14.26 16.32
C MET A 31 -10.04 -13.61 17.71
N HIS A 32 -10.21 -12.30 17.83
CA HIS A 32 -10.19 -11.68 19.15
C HIS A 32 -11.53 -11.08 19.54
N LYS A 33 -12.10 -11.58 20.65
CA LYS A 33 -13.24 -10.95 21.32
C LYS A 33 -12.83 -9.53 21.74
N ALA A 34 -13.65 -8.54 21.40
CA ALA A 34 -13.52 -7.20 21.93
C ALA A 34 -13.51 -7.25 23.48
N GLY A 35 -12.42 -6.77 24.09
CA GLY A 35 -12.24 -6.75 25.55
C GLY A 35 -11.26 -7.77 26.14
N ASP A 36 -10.56 -8.56 25.31
CA ASP A 36 -9.46 -9.42 25.78
C ASP A 36 -8.16 -8.62 25.93
N ALA A 37 -7.66 -8.49 27.17
CA ALA A 37 -6.42 -7.78 27.49
C ALA A 37 -5.19 -8.41 26.79
N GLN A 38 -5.24 -9.71 26.48
CA GLN A 38 -4.17 -10.38 25.73
C GLN A 38 -4.17 -9.93 24.26
N CYS A 39 -5.34 -9.79 23.64
CA CYS A 39 -5.47 -9.24 22.30
C CYS A 39 -4.94 -7.80 22.22
N GLU A 40 -5.31 -6.95 23.18
CA GLU A 40 -4.86 -5.55 23.18
C GLU A 40 -3.33 -5.46 23.24
N LYS A 41 -2.71 -6.30 24.09
CA LYS A 41 -1.25 -6.40 24.22
C LYS A 41 -0.60 -6.88 22.93
N GLU A 42 -1.17 -7.90 22.27
CA GLU A 42 -0.66 -8.42 21.00
C GLU A 42 -0.77 -7.40 19.86
N CYS A 43 -1.90 -6.71 19.73
CA CYS A 43 -2.06 -5.62 18.77
C CYS A 43 -1.08 -4.48 19.03
N ALA A 44 -0.86 -4.10 20.30
CA ALA A 44 0.08 -3.05 20.66
C ALA A 44 1.53 -3.42 20.31
N MET A 45 1.93 -4.68 20.53
CA MET A 45 3.25 -5.16 20.13
C MET A 45 3.41 -5.15 18.61
N LEU A 46 2.41 -5.62 17.86
CA LEU A 46 2.44 -5.61 16.39
C LEU A 46 2.60 -4.18 15.84
N ILE A 47 1.82 -3.22 16.34
CA ILE A 47 1.90 -1.81 15.91
C ILE A 47 3.28 -1.23 16.24
N LYS A 48 3.82 -1.53 17.42
CA LYS A 48 5.16 -1.10 17.82
C LYS A 48 6.22 -1.65 16.87
N ASP A 49 6.12 -2.92 16.50
CA ASP A 49 7.07 -3.55 15.59
C ASP A 49 6.93 -3.03 14.15
N CYS A 50 5.71 -2.73 13.69
CA CYS A 50 5.49 -2.05 12.42
C CYS A 50 6.16 -0.67 12.40
N ASN A 51 5.98 0.14 13.45
CA ASN A 51 6.58 1.48 13.56
C ASN A 51 8.11 1.44 13.58
N ASN A 52 8.72 0.37 14.11
CA ASN A 52 10.18 0.21 14.13
C ASN A 52 10.76 -0.27 12.79
N GLN A 53 9.95 -0.86 11.91
CA GLN A 53 10.39 -1.42 10.64
C GLN A 53 10.23 -0.47 9.45
N VAL A 54 9.41 0.58 9.60
CA VAL A 54 9.19 1.59 8.56
C VAL A 54 10.12 2.78 8.78
N ASP A 55 10.92 3.12 7.77
CA ASP A 55 11.71 4.34 7.77
C ASP A 55 10.80 5.56 7.93
N SER A 56 11.26 6.58 8.68
CA SER A 56 10.61 7.88 8.64
C SER A 56 10.71 8.49 7.23
N ILE A 57 9.82 9.45 6.92
CA ILE A 57 9.86 10.13 5.61
C ILE A 57 11.18 10.90 5.43
N GLN A 58 11.75 11.43 6.51
CA GLN A 58 13.04 12.12 6.53
C GLN A 58 14.19 11.15 6.25
N ASP A 59 14.18 9.97 6.86
CA ASP A 59 15.20 8.93 6.60
C ASP A 59 15.15 8.47 5.15
N ARG A 60 13.94 8.30 4.60
CA ARG A 60 13.75 7.93 3.21
C ARG A 60 14.29 8.99 2.25
N ILE A 61 14.04 10.27 2.52
CA ILE A 61 14.61 11.39 1.76
C ILE A 61 16.13 11.34 1.80
N LYS A 62 16.74 11.17 2.98
CA LYS A 62 18.19 11.10 3.15
C LYS A 62 18.80 9.93 2.37
N LYS A 63 18.22 8.72 2.46
CA LYS A 63 18.69 7.54 1.71
C LYS A 63 18.62 7.77 0.20
N LEU A 64 17.56 8.41 -0.30
CA LEU A 64 17.42 8.76 -1.72
C LEU A 64 18.49 9.79 -2.15
N GLN A 65 18.76 10.80 -1.34
CA GLN A 65 19.81 11.78 -1.61
C GLN A 65 21.20 11.13 -1.67
N VAL A 66 21.53 10.22 -0.75
CA VAL A 66 22.79 9.45 -0.79
C VAL A 66 22.88 8.64 -2.09
N ALA A 67 21.82 7.92 -2.45
CA ALA A 67 21.80 7.13 -3.68
C ALA A 67 21.99 8.00 -4.94
N ILE A 68 21.42 9.21 -4.98
CA ILE A 68 21.49 10.08 -6.15
C ILE A 68 22.82 10.86 -6.21
N ASN A 69 23.24 11.46 -5.09
CA ASN A 69 24.33 12.44 -5.07
C ASN A 69 25.69 11.82 -4.78
N GLU A 70 25.75 10.82 -3.89
CA GLU A 70 27.02 10.21 -3.49
C GLU A 70 27.33 9.00 -4.36
N LYS A 71 26.34 8.15 -4.64
CA LYS A 71 26.51 6.98 -5.50
C LYS A 71 26.35 7.35 -6.97
N GLY A 72 25.23 7.98 -7.32
CA GLY A 72 25.01 8.53 -8.66
C GLY A 72 25.26 7.51 -9.78
N ALA A 73 25.89 7.97 -10.86
CA ALA A 73 26.18 7.15 -12.04
C ALA A 73 27.24 6.06 -11.83
N SER A 74 27.94 6.04 -10.69
CA SER A 74 28.89 4.96 -10.37
C SER A 74 28.18 3.65 -10.00
N THR A 75 26.92 3.74 -9.57
CA THR A 75 26.12 2.59 -9.10
C THR A 75 24.84 2.40 -9.91
N TYR A 76 24.25 3.49 -10.41
CA TYR A 76 22.94 3.48 -11.05
C TYR A 76 23.01 3.94 -12.50
N THR A 77 22.16 3.36 -13.34
CA THR A 77 21.91 3.81 -14.71
C THR A 77 21.18 5.16 -14.74
N VAL A 78 21.14 5.80 -15.92
CA VAL A 78 20.43 7.08 -16.11
C VAL A 78 18.94 6.94 -15.80
N GLU A 79 18.33 5.85 -16.23
CA GLU A 79 16.93 5.51 -16.04
C GLU A 79 16.61 5.28 -14.55
N GLU A 80 17.48 4.55 -13.84
CA GLU A 80 17.35 4.35 -12.40
C GLU A 80 17.50 5.66 -11.63
N LEU A 81 18.46 6.50 -12.01
CA LEU A 81 18.61 7.84 -11.40
C LEU A 81 17.39 8.71 -11.64
N LYS A 82 16.74 8.60 -12.81
CA LYS A 82 15.48 9.30 -13.09
C LYS A 82 14.35 8.83 -12.16
N ILE A 83 14.25 7.51 -11.93
CA ILE A 83 13.28 6.93 -11.00
C ILE A 83 13.58 7.37 -9.56
N LEU A 84 14.84 7.35 -9.12
CA LEU A 84 15.24 7.78 -7.79
C LEU A 84 14.92 9.26 -7.56
N LYS A 85 15.19 10.13 -8.55
CA LYS A 85 14.83 11.55 -8.50
C LYS A 85 13.32 11.77 -8.39
N LYS A 86 12.53 10.99 -9.14
CA LYS A 86 11.06 11.03 -9.02
C LYS A 86 10.60 10.64 -7.62
N LYS A 87 11.13 9.54 -7.06
CA LYS A 87 10.84 9.11 -5.68
C LYS A 87 11.23 10.16 -4.64
N LEU A 88 12.35 10.84 -4.84
CA LEU A 88 12.80 11.93 -3.96
C LEU A 88 11.82 13.11 -4.01
N GLN A 89 11.33 13.48 -5.20
CA GLN A 89 10.34 14.54 -5.35
C GLN A 89 9.03 14.19 -4.64
N GLU A 90 8.53 12.97 -4.84
CA GLU A 90 7.30 12.49 -4.18
C GLU A 90 7.44 12.49 -2.64
N ALA A 91 8.55 11.98 -2.11
CA ALA A 91 8.80 11.97 -0.68
C ALA A 91 8.85 13.39 -0.06
N ASN A 92 9.48 14.34 -0.77
CA ASN A 92 9.50 15.73 -0.34
C ASN A 92 8.11 16.38 -0.35
N GLU A 93 7.29 16.12 -1.38
CA GLU A 93 5.92 16.65 -1.39
C GLU A 93 5.07 16.06 -0.27
N THR A 94 5.20 14.76 0.00
CA THR A 94 4.55 14.12 1.15
C THR A 94 4.95 14.80 2.45
N LEU A 95 6.25 15.00 2.70
CA LEU A 95 6.72 15.71 3.90
C LEU A 95 6.17 17.15 3.95
N ARG A 96 6.12 17.86 2.81
CA ARG A 96 5.54 19.20 2.71
C ARG A 96 4.07 19.21 3.09
N VAL A 97 3.30 18.22 2.65
CA VAL A 97 1.87 18.06 3.00
C VAL A 97 1.71 17.78 4.49
N LEU A 98 2.50 16.84 5.03
CA LEU A 98 2.47 16.49 6.46
C LEU A 98 2.79 17.68 7.37
N ASN A 99 3.69 18.57 6.97
CA ASN A 99 4.06 19.76 7.75
C ASN A 99 3.07 20.93 7.64
N ARG A 100 2.01 20.84 6.82
CA ARG A 100 1.00 21.90 6.67
C ARG A 100 -0.18 21.78 7.64
N HIS A 101 -0.28 20.66 8.36
CA HIS A 101 -1.33 20.36 9.32
C HIS A 101 -0.77 20.38 10.74
#